data_AF-A0A0F9J883-F1
#
_entry.id   AF-A0A0F9J883-F1
#
_cell.length_a   1.000
_cell.length_b   1.000
_cell.length_c   1.000
_cell.angle_alpha   90.00
_cell.angle_beta   90.00
_cell.angle_gamma   90.00
#
_symmetry.space_group_name_H-M   'P 1'
#
loop_
_entity.id
_entity.type
_entity.pdbx_description
1 polymer ?
#
loop_
_entity_poly.entity_id
_entity_poly.type
_entity_poly.pdbx_seq_one_letter_code
_entity_poly.pdbx_strand_id
1 'polypeptide(L)' 'MPEQHNVEYKRSWHNDYLKWVCGFANAQGGAIFIGKDDN' A
#
# COMPACT_ATOMS: atom_id res chain seq x y z
N MET A 1 16.22 11.30 1.78
CA MET A 1 14.83 11.38 1.30
C MET A 1 14.15 10.15 1.87
N PRO A 2 13.30 10.27 2.91
CA PRO A 2 12.66 9.08 3.45
C PRO A 2 11.62 8.64 2.42
N GLU A 3 11.89 7.52 1.78
CA GLU A 3 10.87 6.77 1.06
C GLU A 3 9.65 6.62 1.98
N GLN A 4 8.49 7.11 1.52
CA GLN A 4 7.23 6.90 2.23
C GLN A 4 6.86 5.41 2.11
N HIS A 5 7.52 4.56 2.91
CA HIS A 5 7.21 3.13 3.01
C HIS A 5 5.78 2.84 3.47
N ASN A 6 5.05 3.87 3.89
CA ASN A 6 3.70 3.78 4.40
C ASN A 6 2.65 4.12 3.33
N VAL A 7 3.04 4.36 2.07
CA VAL A 7 2.09 4.59 0.97
C VAL A 7 2.42 3.70 -0.22
N GLU A 8 1.49 2.82 -0.57
CA GLU A 8 1.61 1.91 -1.70
C GLU A 8 0.56 2.23 -2.77
N TYR A 9 0.99 2.36 -4.02
CA TYR A 9 0.09 2.52 -5.17
C TYR A 9 0.03 1.20 -5.95
N LYS A 10 -1.18 0.71 -6.20
CA LYS A 10 -1.42 -0.46 -7.05
C LYS A 10 -2.48 -0.15 -8.09
N ARG A 11 -2.30 -0.68 -9.28
CA ARG A 11 -3.24 -0.47 -10.39
C ARG A 11 -4.58 -1.18 -10.16
N SER A 12 -4.57 -2.39 -9.62
CA SER A 12 -5.77 -3.20 -9.38
C SER A 12 -5.61 -3.97 -8.07
N TRP A 13 -6.71 -4.30 -7.39
CA TRP A 13 -6.67 -5.11 -6.17
C TRP A 13 -6.21 -6.54 -6.44
N HIS A 14 -5.44 -7.11 -5.52
CA HIS A 14 -5.10 -8.52 -5.50
C HIS A 14 -5.17 -9.05 -4.06
N ASN A 15 -5.62 -10.28 -3.86
CA ASN A 15 -5.82 -10.82 -2.50
C ASN A 15 -4.51 -10.91 -1.71
N ASP A 16 -3.37 -11.13 -2.35
CA ASP A 16 -2.06 -11.05 -1.70
C ASP A 16 -1.78 -9.69 -1.07
N TYR A 17 -2.51 -8.63 -1.43
CA TYR A 17 -2.33 -7.29 -0.85
C TYR A 17 -2.70 -7.22 0.63
N LEU A 18 -3.44 -8.21 1.12
CA LEU A 18 -3.70 -8.37 2.56
C LEU A 18 -2.42 -8.44 3.40
N LYS A 19 -1.30 -8.97 2.88
CA LYS A 19 -0.05 -8.97 3.65
C LYS A 19 0.50 -7.55 3.90
N TRP A 20 0.25 -6.62 2.98
CA TRP A 20 0.61 -5.20 3.16
C TRP A 20 -0.32 -4.53 4.16
N VAL A 21 -1.62 -4.85 4.14
CA VAL A 21 -2.57 -4.37 5.16
C VAL A 21 -2.15 -4.84 6.56
N CYS A 22 -1.80 -6.13 6.71
CA CYS A 22 -1.27 -6.67 7.96
C CYS A 22 0.07 -6.01 8.36
N GLY A 23 0.98 -5.81 7.39
CA GLY A 23 2.26 -5.14 7.62
C GLY A 23 2.07 -3.71 8.12
N PHE A 24 1.13 -2.96 7.55
CA PHE A 24 0.80 -1.61 7.98
C PHE A 24 0.14 -1.57 9.36
N ALA A 25 -0.79 -2.49 9.64
CA ALA A 25 -1.44 -2.58 10.95
C ALA A 25 -0.46 -2.90 12.09
N ASN A 26 0.59 -3.68 11.81
CA ASN A 26 1.63 -4.05 12.78
C ASN A 26 2.74 -2.98 12.94
N ALA A 27 2.79 -1.99 12.04
CA ALA A 27 3.80 -0.93 12.04
C ALA A 27 3.16 0.42 12.43
N GLN A 28 3.59 1.53 11.82
CA GLN A 28 3.09 2.87 12.09
C GLN A 28 1.82 3.22 11.28
N GLY A 29 1.12 2.22 10.73
CA GLY A 29 0.04 2.42 9.77
C GLY A 29 0.53 2.71 8.35
N GLY A 30 -0.39 2.76 7.40
CA GLY A 30 -0.11 3.04 6.00
C GLY A 30 -1.36 3.09 5.15
N ALA A 31 -1.21 3.51 3.90
CA ALA A 31 -2.28 3.63 2.93
C ALA A 31 -1.94 2.82 1.67
N ILE A 32 -2.92 2.06 1.18
CA ILE A 32 -2.84 1.42 -0.14
C ILE A 32 -3.86 2.12 -1.04
N PHE A 33 -3.38 2.76 -2.09
CA PHE A 33 -4.21 3.36 -3.13
C PHE A 33 -4.35 2.36 -4.28
N ILE A 34 -5.58 1.94 -4.56
CA ILE A 34 -5.91 1.00 -5.63
C ILE A 34 -6.63 1.73 -6.75
N GLY A 35 -6.30 1.42 -8.01
CA GLY A 35 -6.99 2.01 -9.15
C GLY A 35 -6.47 3.39 -9.55
N LYS A 36 -5.30 3.80 -9.02
CA LYS A 36 -4.59 4.97 -9.52
C LYS A 36 -3.77 4.54 -10.73
N ASP A 37 -4.28 4.84 -11.91
CA ASP A 37 -3.54 4.74 -13.18
C ASP A 37 -2.57 5.93 -13.19
N ASP A 38 -1.26 5.66 -13.14
CA ASP A 38 -0.22 6.67 -13.31
C ASP A 38 -0.11 6.94 -14.81
N ASN A 39 -0.59 8.10 -15.24
CA ASN A 39 -0.40 8.63 -16.59
C ASN A 39 0.22 10.02 -16.47
#